data_AF-A0A485M6P6-F1
#
_entry.id   AF-A0A485M6P6-F1
#
_cell.length_a   1.000
_cell.length_b   1.000
_cell.length_c   1.000
_cell.angle_alpha   90.00
_cell.angle_beta   90.00
_cell.angle_gamma   90.00
#
_symmetry.space_group_name_H-M   'P 1'
#
loop_
_entity.id
_entity.type
_entity.pdbx_description
1 polymer ?
#
loop_
_entity_poly.entity_id
_entity_poly.type
_entity_poly.pdbx_seq_one_letter_code
_entity_poly.pdbx_strand_id
1 'polypeptide(L)'
;MAGYPAHENAATTLANLREALAKAEGDTKARIEKLIETLDPIKDNRTFMRTQKAERVTQGTVENSEALKNNPNDEEKLAALETDIPYLVERVRTMVVRMT
;
A
#
# COMPACT_ATOMS: atom_id res chain seq x y z
N MET A 1 20.07 7.44 -11.51
CA MET A 1 18.75 8.04 -11.22
C MET A 1 18.37 7.59 -9.82
N ALA A 2 18.20 8.52 -8.86
CA ALA A 2 17.56 8.15 -7.60
C ALA A 2 16.07 7.96 -7.93
N GLY A 3 15.70 6.76 -8.36
CA GLY A 3 14.31 6.35 -8.49
C GLY A 3 13.65 6.53 -7.14
N TYR A 4 12.37 6.93 -7.12
CA TYR A 4 11.62 7.10 -5.89
C TYR A 4 11.00 5.74 -5.56
N PRO A 5 11.71 4.84 -4.86
CA PRO A 5 11.35 3.43 -4.86
C PRO A 5 9.99 3.25 -4.17
N ALA A 6 9.72 4.05 -3.14
CA ALA A 6 8.45 3.98 -2.43
C ALA A 6 7.24 4.48 -3.25
N HIS A 7 7.43 5.46 -4.13
CA HIS A 7 6.36 5.92 -5.03
C HIS A 7 6.01 4.84 -6.05
N GLU A 8 7.04 4.26 -6.67
CA GLU A 8 6.90 3.16 -7.62
C GLU A 8 6.31 1.92 -6.94
N ASN A 9 6.76 1.59 -5.73
CA ASN A 9 6.23 0.48 -4.93
C ASN A 9 4.77 0.68 -4.55
N ALA A 10 4.34 1.90 -4.19
CA ALA A 10 2.95 2.17 -3.87
C ALA A 10 2.04 2.05 -5.11
N ALA A 11 2.50 2.50 -6.27
CA ALA A 11 1.80 2.31 -7.53
C ALA A 11 1.68 0.81 -7.90
N THR A 12 2.76 0.06 -7.75
CA THR A 12 2.79 -1.40 -7.95
C THR A 12 1.86 -2.12 -6.98
N THR A 13 1.89 -1.74 -5.69
CA THR A 13 0.99 -2.27 -4.65
C THR A 13 -0.47 -2.07 -5.05
N LEU A 14 -0.84 -0.87 -5.54
CA LEU A 14 -2.20 -0.59 -6.03
C LEU A 14 -2.58 -1.44 -7.25
N ALA A 15 -1.67 -1.62 -8.20
CA ALA A 15 -1.90 -2.48 -9.36
C ALA A 15 -2.17 -3.93 -8.93
N ASN A 16 -1.32 -4.47 -8.04
CA ASN A 16 -1.47 -5.81 -7.50
C ASN A 16 -2.76 -5.98 -6.70
N LEU A 17 -3.13 -5.01 -5.87
CA LEU A 17 -4.39 -5.03 -5.12
C LEU A 17 -5.61 -4.98 -6.05
N ARG A 18 -5.57 -4.21 -7.15
CA ARG A 18 -6.65 -4.20 -8.16
C ARG A 18 -6.78 -5.55 -8.86
N GLU A 19 -5.66 -6.21 -9.16
CA GLU A 19 -5.69 -7.58 -9.71
C GLU A 19 -6.21 -8.60 -8.70
N ALA A 20 -5.81 -8.49 -7.42
CA ALA A 20 -6.33 -9.33 -6.35
C ALA A 20 -7.83 -9.11 -6.15
N LEU A 21 -8.29 -7.85 -6.21
CA LEU A 21 -9.69 -7.47 -6.09
C LEU A 21 -10.56 -8.12 -7.17
N ALA A 22 -10.05 -8.22 -8.40
CA ALA A 22 -10.75 -8.86 -9.52
C ALA A 22 -10.97 -10.37 -9.30
N LYS A 23 -10.19 -11.00 -8.41
CA LYS A 23 -10.26 -12.42 -8.07
C LYS A 23 -10.88 -12.67 -6.69
N ALA A 24 -11.01 -11.63 -5.87
CA ALA A 24 -11.54 -11.72 -4.51
C ALA A 24 -13.07 -11.66 -4.51
N GLU A 25 -13.68 -12.41 -3.59
CA GLU A 25 -15.12 -12.44 -3.40
C GLU A 25 -15.46 -12.21 -1.91
N GLY A 26 -16.70 -11.82 -1.63
CA GLY A 26 -17.21 -11.64 -0.26
C GLY A 26 -16.43 -10.60 0.56
N ASP A 27 -16.17 -10.93 1.82
CA ASP A 27 -15.53 -10.02 2.79
C ASP A 27 -14.09 -9.67 2.41
N THR A 28 -13.34 -10.59 1.80
CA THR A 28 -11.98 -10.35 1.30
C THR A 28 -11.97 -9.22 0.28
N LYS A 29 -12.96 -9.20 -0.61
CA LYS A 29 -13.10 -8.15 -1.63
C LYS A 29 -13.25 -6.76 -0.98
N ALA A 30 -14.15 -6.65 -0.01
CA ALA A 30 -14.40 -5.40 0.71
C ALA A 30 -13.15 -4.90 1.47
N ARG A 31 -12.36 -5.83 2.04
CA ARG A 31 -11.09 -5.50 2.71
C ARG A 31 -10.06 -4.97 1.71
N ILE A 32 -9.89 -5.63 0.56
CA ILE A 32 -8.97 -5.17 -0.50
C ILE A 32 -9.41 -3.81 -1.07
N GLU A 33 -10.70 -3.59 -1.29
CA GLU A 33 -11.26 -2.30 -1.71
C GLU A 33 -10.86 -1.18 -0.73
N LYS A 34 -11.03 -1.42 0.57
CA LYS A 34 -10.65 -0.46 1.61
C LYS A 34 -9.15 -0.15 1.61
N LEU A 35 -8.29 -1.14 1.37
CA LEU A 35 -6.85 -0.93 1.25
C LEU A 35 -6.50 -0.02 0.06
N ILE A 36 -7.16 -0.24 -1.09
CA ILE A 36 -6.99 0.60 -2.29
C ILE A 36 -7.42 2.04 -2.00
N GLU A 37 -8.61 2.23 -1.43
CA GLU A 37 -9.13 3.57 -1.08
C GLU A 37 -8.23 4.32 -0.10
N THR A 38 -7.54 3.58 0.78
CA THR A 38 -6.64 4.15 1.77
C THR A 38 -5.30 4.55 1.15
N LEU A 39 -4.77 3.74 0.23
CA LEU A 39 -3.44 3.96 -0.39
C LEU A 39 -3.49 4.93 -1.57
N ASP A 40 -4.57 4.95 -2.36
CA ASP A 40 -4.68 5.74 -3.61
C ASP A 40 -4.47 7.26 -3.40
N PRO A 41 -5.00 7.91 -2.34
CA PRO A 41 -4.79 9.34 -2.12
C PRO A 41 -3.34 9.70 -1.74
N ILE A 42 -2.58 8.76 -1.18
CA ILE A 42 -1.24 9.02 -0.67
C ILE A 42 -0.12 8.56 -1.60
N LYS A 43 -0.46 7.78 -2.65
CA LYS A 43 0.52 7.22 -3.60
C LYS A 43 1.42 8.30 -4.20
N ASP A 44 0.89 9.49 -4.45
CA ASP A 44 1.60 10.61 -5.08
C ASP A 44 2.27 11.56 -4.08
N ASN A 45 2.23 11.28 -2.77
CA ASN A 45 2.91 12.11 -1.77
C ASN A 45 4.43 11.93 -1.82
N ARG A 46 5.10 12.74 -2.64
CA ARG A 46 6.55 12.66 -2.87
C ARG A 46 7.39 12.95 -1.63
N THR A 47 6.88 13.67 -0.63
CA THR A 47 7.67 14.10 0.53
C THR A 47 7.99 12.93 1.45
N PHE A 48 6.99 12.13 1.81
CA PHE A 48 7.21 10.96 2.67
C PHE A 48 7.83 9.77 1.92
N MET A 49 7.44 9.57 0.65
CA MET A 49 7.93 8.49 -0.21
C MET A 49 9.43 8.55 -0.52
N ARG A 50 10.11 9.64 -0.14
CA ARG A 50 11.57 9.80 -0.24
C ARG A 50 12.33 9.29 0.98
N THR A 51 11.65 8.85 2.03
CA THR A 51 12.30 8.39 3.26
C THR A 51 12.64 6.89 3.17
N GLN A 52 13.80 6.48 3.70
CA GLN A 52 14.18 5.06 3.81
C GLN A 52 13.13 4.22 4.55
N LYS A 53 12.39 4.86 5.47
CA LYS A 53 11.32 4.20 6.22
C LYS A 53 10.12 3.91 5.34
N ALA A 54 9.71 4.86 4.49
CA ALA A 54 8.65 4.63 3.51
C ALA A 54 9.07 3.56 2.51
N GLU A 55 10.30 3.59 2.02
CA GLU A 55 10.85 2.57 1.12
C GLU A 55 10.75 1.17 1.71
N ARG A 56 11.25 0.95 2.94
CA ARG A 56 11.16 -0.37 3.60
C ARG A 56 9.72 -0.87 3.76
N VAL A 57 8.81 -0.01 4.18
CA VAL A 57 7.40 -0.40 4.38
C VAL A 57 6.75 -0.70 3.03
N THR A 58 6.92 0.18 2.04
CA THR A 58 6.36 -0.04 0.70
C THR A 58 6.94 -1.26 -0.02
N GLN A 59 8.17 -1.66 0.30
CA GLN A 59 8.73 -2.91 -0.22
C GLN A 59 8.02 -4.14 0.36
N GLY A 60 7.77 -4.15 1.67
CA GLY A 60 6.94 -5.18 2.31
C GLY A 60 5.51 -5.19 1.77
N THR A 61 4.91 -4.03 1.48
CA THR A 61 3.57 -3.99 0.88
C THR A 61 3.55 -4.54 -0.54
N VAL A 62 4.61 -4.33 -1.33
CA VAL A 62 4.73 -4.94 -2.67
C VAL A 62 4.76 -6.46 -2.55
N GLU A 63 5.65 -7.02 -1.74
CA GLU A 63 5.78 -8.47 -1.54
C GLU A 63 4.44 -9.10 -1.08
N ASN A 64 3.76 -8.48 -0.12
CA ASN A 64 2.47 -8.95 0.36
C ASN A 64 1.37 -8.82 -0.71
N SER A 65 1.38 -7.75 -1.51
CA SER A 65 0.41 -7.55 -2.59
C SER A 65 0.62 -8.52 -3.77
N GLU A 66 1.85 -8.90 -4.08
CA GLU A 66 2.18 -9.92 -5.08
C GLU A 66 1.66 -11.30 -4.66
N ALA A 67 1.77 -11.63 -3.37
CA ALA A 67 1.16 -12.84 -2.81
C ALA A 67 -0.37 -12.80 -2.96
N LEU A 68 -1.02 -11.68 -2.62
CA LEU A 68 -2.47 -11.52 -2.76
C LEU A 68 -2.97 -11.57 -4.20
N LYS A 69 -2.18 -11.09 -5.16
CA LYS A 69 -2.50 -11.20 -6.59
C LYS A 69 -2.69 -12.66 -7.03
N ASN A 70 -1.97 -13.59 -6.40
CA ASN A 70 -2.06 -15.03 -6.69
C ASN A 70 -3.03 -15.76 -5.75
N ASN A 71 -3.11 -15.33 -4.49
CA ASN A 71 -4.02 -15.86 -3.47
C ASN A 71 -4.70 -14.72 -2.70
N PRO A 72 -5.85 -14.20 -3.18
CA PRO A 72 -6.50 -13.05 -2.57
C PRO A 72 -7.00 -13.29 -1.14
N ASN A 73 -7.23 -14.56 -0.76
CA ASN A 73 -7.74 -14.96 0.54
C ASN A 73 -6.61 -15.29 1.54
N ASP A 74 -5.37 -14.90 1.25
CA ASP A 74 -4.26 -15.07 2.18
C ASP A 74 -4.39 -14.08 3.35
N GLU A 75 -4.98 -14.56 4.45
CA GLU A 75 -5.28 -13.76 5.64
C GLU A 75 -4.02 -13.15 6.28
N GLU A 76 -2.88 -13.84 6.23
CA GLU A 76 -1.63 -13.34 6.81
C GLU A 76 -1.15 -12.11 6.02
N LYS A 77 -1.21 -12.18 4.69
CA LYS A 77 -0.81 -11.08 3.80
C LYS A 77 -1.81 -9.93 3.82
N LEU A 78 -3.09 -10.24 3.94
CA LEU A 78 -4.14 -9.23 4.11
C LEU A 78 -3.93 -8.45 5.42
N ALA A 79 -3.73 -9.15 6.54
CA ALA A 79 -3.52 -8.54 7.85
C ALA A 79 -2.24 -7.68 7.89
N ALA A 80 -1.17 -8.11 7.22
CA ALA A 80 0.05 -7.32 7.09
C ALA A 80 -0.22 -6.00 6.35
N LEU A 81 -0.94 -6.04 5.22
CA LEU A 81 -1.30 -4.84 4.47
C LEU A 81 -2.28 -3.92 5.22
N GLU A 82 -3.20 -4.50 5.98
CA GLU A 82 -4.09 -3.76 6.88
C GLU A 82 -3.36 -3.05 8.03
N THR A 83 -2.12 -3.44 8.32
CA THR A 83 -1.26 -2.75 9.28
C THR A 83 -0.39 -1.70 8.58
N ASP A 84 0.25 -2.08 7.47
CA ASP A 84 1.24 -1.27 6.79
C ASP A 84 0.64 -0.06 6.04
N ILE A 85 -0.50 -0.26 5.36
CA ILE A 85 -1.12 0.81 4.57
C ILE A 85 -1.63 1.96 5.46
N PRO A 86 -2.39 1.72 6.55
CA PRO A 86 -2.77 2.78 7.47
C PRO A 86 -1.57 3.48 8.11
N TYR A 87 -0.51 2.74 8.43
CA TYR A 87 0.73 3.31 8.94
C TYR A 87 1.36 4.29 7.93
N LEU A 88 1.43 3.94 6.64
CA LEU A 88 1.90 4.84 5.59
C LEU A 88 1.04 6.12 5.51
N VAL A 89 -0.29 6.00 5.59
CA VAL A 89 -1.22 7.14 5.56
C VAL A 89 -1.03 8.06 6.76
N GLU A 90 -0.93 7.52 7.97
CA GLU A 90 -0.72 8.32 9.18
C GLU A 90 0.59 9.11 9.10
N ARG A 91 1.65 8.48 8.58
CA ARG A 91 2.94 9.15 8.37
C ARG A 91 2.87 10.27 7.34
N VAL A 92 2.16 10.04 6.24
CA VAL A 92 1.90 11.09 5.24
C VAL A 92 1.13 12.26 5.88
N ARG A 93 0.04 11.98 6.62
CA ARG A 93 -0.77 13.00 7.30
C ARG A 93 0.04 13.82 8.30
N THR A 94 0.82 13.16 9.16
CA THR A 94 1.62 13.83 10.19
C THR A 94 2.76 14.66 9.61
N MET A 95 3.30 14.32 8.43
CA MET A 95 4.26 15.18 7.73
C MET A 95 3.60 16.41 7.11
N VAL A 96 2.41 16.28 6.52
CA VAL A 96 1.67 17.42 5.95
C VAL A 96 1.38 18.47 7.02
N VAL A 97 0.96 18.05 8.22
CA VAL A 97 0.66 18.95 9.35
C VAL A 97 1.92 19.67 9.88
N ARG A 98 3.12 19.11 9.75
CA ARG A 98 4.37 19.75 10.19
C ARG A 98 4.93 20.77 9.20
N MET A 99 4.39 20.81 7.98
CA MET A 99 4.81 21.72 6.91
C MET A 99 3.86 22.92 6.72
N THR A 100 2.71 22.92 7.40
CA THR A 100 1.74 24.02 7.46
C THR A 100 1.98 24.90 8.68
#